data_AF-S5LTF4-F1
#
_entry.id   AF-S5LTF4-F1
#
_cell.length_a   1.000
_cell.length_b   1.000
_cell.length_c   1.000
_cell.angle_alpha   90.00
_cell.angle_beta   90.00
_cell.angle_gamma   90.00
#
_symmetry.space_group_name_H-M   'P 1'
#
loop_
_entity.id
_entity.type
_entity.pdbx_description
1 polymer ?
#
loop_
_entity_poly.entity_id
_entity_poly.type
_entity_poly.pdbx_seq_one_letter_code
_entity_poly.pdbx_strand_id
1 'polypeptide(L)'
;MIALFLVEFKVLNFVLPLWLVLLIFAFIGIICLLLYFLILFQKNRKFYFEKEEVSAAEFKRLEKFEMQRNYFELEIAKVKKILKNKEK
;
A
#
# COMPACT_ATOMS: atom_id res chain seq x y z
N MET A 1 -38.93 -4.78 3.72
CA MET A 1 -38.43 -3.63 4.51
C MET A 1 -39.21 -3.41 5.80
N ILE A 2 -40.55 -3.36 5.79
CA ILE A 2 -41.38 -3.07 6.98
C ILE A 2 -41.19 -4.10 8.11
N ALA A 3 -41.02 -5.39 7.78
CA ALA A 3 -40.87 -6.45 8.78
C ALA A 3 -39.60 -6.31 9.67
N LEU A 4 -38.51 -5.72 9.17
CA LEU A 4 -37.27 -5.54 9.93
C LEU A 4 -37.35 -4.45 11.01
N PHE A 5 -38.24 -3.48 10.79
CA PHE A 5 -38.48 -2.38 11.73
C PHE A 5 -39.39 -2.76 12.89
N LEU A 6 -40.19 -3.81 12.71
CA LEU A 6 -41.17 -4.27 13.70
C LEU A 6 -40.61 -5.35 14.64
N VAL A 7 -39.40 -5.86 14.37
CA VAL A 7 -38.75 -6.88 15.19
C VAL A 7 -37.87 -6.22 16.24
N GLU A 8 -38.33 -6.28 17.48
CA GLU A 8 -37.67 -5.74 18.65
C GLU A 8 -37.00 -6.85 19.45
N PHE A 9 -35.72 -6.66 19.80
CA PHE A 9 -34.97 -7.58 20.64
C PHE A 9 -35.00 -7.05 22.07
N LYS A 10 -35.67 -7.77 22.98
CA LYS A 10 -35.83 -7.36 24.38
C LYS A 10 -34.88 -8.15 25.27
N VAL A 11 -33.98 -7.46 25.98
CA VAL A 11 -33.08 -8.05 26.99
C VAL A 11 -33.32 -7.34 28.32
N LEU A 12 -33.83 -8.07 29.31
CA LEU A 12 -34.22 -7.56 30.63
C LEU A 12 -35.20 -6.36 30.56
N ASN A 13 -34.69 -5.14 30.57
CA ASN A 13 -35.44 -3.87 30.51
C ASN A 13 -35.09 -3.03 29.27
N PHE A 14 -34.21 -3.53 28.40
CA PHE A 14 -33.73 -2.81 27.24
C PHE A 14 -34.34 -3.40 25.96
N VAL A 15 -34.94 -2.54 25.16
CA VAL A 15 -35.53 -2.90 23.86
C VAL A 15 -34.63 -2.31 22.79
N LEU A 16 -34.08 -3.17 21.93
CA LEU A 16 -33.19 -2.75 20.87
C LEU A 16 -33.73 -3.24 19.52
N PRO A 17 -33.91 -2.34 18.53
CA PRO A 17 -34.38 -2.74 17.21
C PRO A 17 -33.35 -3.62 16.49
N LEU A 18 -33.81 -4.71 15.86
CA LEU A 18 -32.94 -5.70 15.23
C LEU A 18 -32.06 -5.10 14.11
N TRP A 19 -32.57 -4.11 13.38
CA TRP A 19 -31.79 -3.37 12.39
C TRP A 19 -30.47 -2.86 13.00
N LEU A 20 -30.50 -2.29 14.20
CA LEU A 20 -29.32 -1.66 14.77
C LEU A 20 -28.20 -2.70 15.03
N VAL A 21 -28.56 -3.91 15.44
CA VAL A 21 -27.61 -5.03 15.56
C VAL A 21 -27.04 -5.43 14.19
N LEU A 22 -27.92 -5.62 13.21
CA LEU A 22 -27.52 -5.98 11.85
C LEU A 22 -26.59 -4.95 11.22
N LEU A 23 -26.82 -3.66 11.50
CA LEU A 23 -25.97 -2.58 11.01
C LEU A 23 -24.56 -2.68 11.59
N ILE A 24 -24.43 -2.97 12.90
CA ILE A 24 -23.13 -3.16 13.55
C ILE A 24 -22.38 -4.35 12.93
N PHE A 25 -23.05 -5.49 12.76
CA PHE A 25 -22.42 -6.66 12.14
C PHE A 25 -22.06 -6.44 10.67
N ALA A 26 -22.90 -5.74 9.91
CA ALA A 26 -22.58 -5.35 8.54
C ALA A 26 -21.36 -4.43 8.50
N PHE A 27 -21.23 -3.50 9.44
CA PHE A 27 -20.09 -2.60 9.54
C PHE A 27 -18.78 -3.35 9.82
N ILE A 28 -18.81 -4.29 10.77
CA ILE A 28 -17.66 -5.17 11.07
C ILE A 28 -17.29 -5.99 9.83
N GLY A 29 -18.28 -6.56 9.14
CA GLY A 29 -18.07 -7.30 7.90
C GLY A 29 -17.37 -6.45 6.83
N ILE A 30 -17.83 -5.22 6.60
CA ILE A 30 -17.23 -4.29 5.64
C ILE A 30 -15.78 -3.96 6.02
N ILE A 31 -15.48 -3.71 7.29
CA ILE A 31 -14.11 -3.42 7.76
C ILE A 31 -13.18 -4.61 7.48
N CYS A 32 -13.60 -5.83 7.80
CA CYS A 32 -12.82 -7.03 7.51
C CYS A 32 -12.56 -7.20 6.00
N LEU A 33 -13.58 -6.92 5.19
CA LEU A 33 -13.49 -6.99 3.73
C LEU A 33 -12.53 -5.94 3.17
N LEU A 34 -12.57 -4.71 3.70
CA LEU A 34 -11.63 -3.65 3.34
C LEU A 34 -10.19 -4.01 3.71
N LEU A 35 -9.96 -4.58 4.90
CA LEU A 35 -8.62 -5.03 5.31
C LEU A 35 -8.12 -6.15 4.40
N TYR A 36 -8.99 -7.12 4.07
CA TYR A 36 -8.65 -8.19 3.14
C TYR A 36 -8.24 -7.64 1.77
N PHE A 37 -9.03 -6.73 1.21
CA PHE A 37 -8.69 -6.09 -0.06
C PHE A 37 -7.41 -5.26 0.04
N LEU A 38 -7.21 -4.47 1.10
CA LEU A 38 -5.97 -3.71 1.28
C LEU A 38 -4.74 -4.61 1.29
N ILE A 39 -4.79 -5.74 2.00
CA ILE A 39 -3.70 -6.72 2.03
C ILE A 39 -3.49 -7.34 0.64
N LEU A 40 -4.58 -7.69 -0.04
CA LEU A 40 -4.52 -8.30 -1.38
C LEU A 40 -3.98 -7.33 -2.44
N PHE A 41 -4.37 -6.06 -2.39
CA PHE A 41 -3.85 -5.00 -3.27
C PHE A 41 -2.41 -4.63 -2.94
N GLN A 42 -1.98 -4.69 -1.68
CA GLN A 42 -0.56 -4.54 -1.34
C GLN A 42 0.28 -5.70 -1.89
N LYS A 43 -0.22 -6.93 -1.81
CA LYS A 43 0.48 -8.13 -2.29
C LYS A 43 0.57 -8.19 -3.82
N ASN A 44 -0.44 -7.66 -4.52
CA ASN A 44 -0.49 -7.65 -5.99
C ASN A 44 -0.02 -6.34 -6.63
N ARG A 45 0.70 -5.47 -5.91
CA ARG A 45 1.40 -4.36 -6.57
C ARG A 45 2.47 -4.94 -7.49
N LYS A 46 2.17 -4.95 -8.78
CA LYS A 46 3.13 -5.23 -9.85
C LYS A 46 4.06 -4.03 -9.96
N PHE A 47 5.34 -4.21 -9.66
CA PHE A 47 6.35 -3.19 -9.89
C PHE A 47 6.94 -3.46 -11.26
N TYR A 48 6.99 -2.44 -12.13
CA TYR A 48 7.55 -2.56 -13.46
C TYR A 48 8.85 -1.77 -13.51
N PHE A 49 9.93 -2.42 -13.94
CA PHE A 49 11.22 -1.78 -14.20
C PHE A 49 11.68 -2.20 -15.60
N GLU A 50 11.97 -1.23 -16.48
CA GLU A 50 12.45 -1.47 -17.86
C GLU A 50 11.64 -2.51 -18.68
N LYS A 51 10.31 -2.58 -18.47
CA LYS A 51 9.34 -3.48 -19.13
C LYS A 51 9.25 -4.92 -18.58
N GLU A 52 9.94 -5.23 -17.48
CA GLU A 52 9.81 -6.51 -16.77
C GLU A 52 9.02 -6.34 -15.45
N GLU A 53 8.20 -7.35 -15.12
CA GLU A 53 7.52 -7.43 -13.81
C GLU A 53 8.56 -7.85 -12.75
N VAL A 54 8.90 -6.92 -11.86
CA VAL A 54 9.84 -7.15 -10.76
C VAL A 54 9.11 -7.09 -9.42
N SER A 55 9.65 -7.79 -8.41
CA SER A 55 9.11 -7.69 -7.06
C SER A 55 9.42 -6.31 -6.43
N ALA A 56 8.66 -5.91 -5.41
CA ALA A 56 8.88 -4.65 -4.68
C ALA A 56 10.32 -4.51 -4.15
N ALA A 57 10.88 -5.62 -3.65
CA ALA A 57 12.23 -5.66 -3.10
C ALA A 57 13.29 -5.48 -4.18
N GLU A 58 13.08 -6.08 -5.36
CA GLU A 58 13.98 -5.94 -6.50
C GLU A 58 13.90 -4.56 -7.12
N PHE A 59 12.71 -3.98 -7.26
CA PHE A 59 12.54 -2.60 -7.71
C PHE A 59 13.35 -1.63 -6.83
N LYS A 60 13.20 -1.74 -5.50
CA LYS A 60 13.94 -0.88 -4.55
C LYS A 60 15.46 -1.10 -4.63
N ARG A 61 15.91 -2.33 -4.91
CA ARG A 61 17.33 -2.64 -5.11
C ARG A 61 17.86 -2.01 -6.40
N LEU A 62 17.11 -2.11 -7.49
CA LEU A 62 17.47 -1.54 -8.80
C LEU A 62 17.52 -0.01 -8.75
N GLU A 63 16.51 0.63 -8.16
CA GLU A 63 16.48 2.08 -7.95
C GLU A 63 17.71 2.56 -7.15
N LYS A 64 18.05 1.83 -6.08
CA LYS A 64 19.24 2.14 -5.27
C LYS A 64 20.54 1.98 -6.08
N PHE A 65 20.61 0.96 -6.93
CA PHE A 65 21.78 0.72 -7.78
C PHE A 65 21.96 1.85 -8.82
N GLU A 66 20.88 2.30 -9.46
CA GLU A 66 20.94 3.41 -10.41
C GLU A 66 21.42 4.70 -9.75
N MET A 67 20.91 4.99 -8.54
CA MET A 67 21.35 6.16 -7.78
C MET A 67 22.86 6.10 -7.48
N GLN A 68 23.36 4.93 -7.08
CA GLN A 68 24.79 4.73 -6.81
C GLN A 68 25.64 4.88 -8.07
N ARG A 69 25.18 4.33 -9.21
CA ARG A 69 25.85 4.51 -10.51
C ARG A 69 25.94 5.98 -10.88
N ASN A 70 24.87 6.74 -10.73
CA ASN A 70 24.85 8.18 -11.02
C ASN A 70 25.84 8.95 -10.12
N TYR A 71 25.92 8.64 -8.83
CA TYR A 71 26.93 9.24 -7.95
C TYR A 71 28.35 8.92 -8.39
N PHE A 72 28.61 7.68 -8.77
CA PHE A 72 29.91 7.25 -9.26
C PHE A 72 30.30 7.98 -10.56
N GLU A 73 29.38 8.14 -11.50
CA GLU A 73 29.60 8.90 -12.74
C GLU A 73 29.94 10.37 -12.45
N LEU A 74 29.24 11.00 -11.51
CA LEU A 74 29.53 12.37 -11.07
C LEU A 74 30.92 12.49 -10.43
N GLU A 75 31.33 11.52 -9.62
CA GLU A 75 32.66 11.51 -9.02
C GLU A 75 33.77 11.34 -10.06
N ILE A 76 33.60 10.42 -11.01
CA ILE A 76 34.53 10.27 -12.14
C ILE A 76 34.65 11.58 -12.92
N ALA A 77 33.52 12.25 -13.19
CA ALA A 77 33.53 13.52 -13.90
C ALA A 77 34.31 14.60 -13.14
N LYS A 78 34.16 14.66 -11.81
CA LYS A 78 34.95 15.56 -10.94
C LYS A 78 36.44 15.25 -11.01
N VAL A 79 36.83 13.97 -10.89
CA VAL A 79 38.24 13.54 -10.96
C VAL A 79 38.84 13.89 -12.32
N LYS A 80 38.14 13.58 -13.42
CA LYS A 80 38.57 13.93 -14.78
C LYS A 80 38.78 15.44 -14.95
N LYS A 81 37.89 16.27 -14.37
CA LYS A 81 38.02 17.73 -14.41
C LYS A 81 39.26 18.22 -13.65
N ILE A 82 39.58 17.63 -12.50
CA ILE A 82 40.77 17.96 -11.71
C ILE A 82 42.05 17.60 -12.48
N LEU A 83 42.10 16.41 -13.09
CA LEU A 83 43.26 15.97 -13.88
C LEU A 83 43.50 16.90 -15.08
N LYS A 84 42.46 17.24 -15.84
CA LYS A 84 42.56 18.16 -16.98
C LYS A 84 43.05 19.56 -16.57
N ASN A 85 42.72 20.03 -15.37
CA ASN A 85 43.20 21.30 -14.85
C ASN A 85 44.64 21.25 -14.34
N LYS A 86 45.19 20.07 -14.00
CA LYS A 86 46.59 19.90 -13.61
C LYS A 86 47.56 19.82 -14.80
N GLU A 87 47.06 19.48 -15.98
CA GLU A 87 47.83 19.40 -17.22
C GLU A 87 47.91 20.74 -17.97
N LYS A 88 47.25 21.79 -17.48
CA LYS A 88 47.36 23.18 -17.95
C LYS A 88 48.28 23.98 -17.04
#